data_AF-A0A9K3D2Q0-F1
#
_entry.id   AF-A0A9K3D2Q0-F1
#
_cell.length_a   1.000
_cell.length_b   1.000
_cell.length_c   1.000
_cell.angle_alpha   90.00
_cell.angle_beta   90.00
_cell.angle_gamma   90.00
#
_symmetry.space_group_name_H-M   'P 1'
#
loop_
_entity.id
_entity.type
_entity.pdbx_description
1 polymer ?
#
loop_
_entity_poly.entity_id
_entity_poly.type
_entity_poly.pdbx_seq_one_letter_code
_entity_poly.pdbx_strand_id
1 'polypeptide(L)'
;MKDLDPSVGDSLSTDNIIVVSAVLDDIVEKLRFLSDIAPDVLAHREELARYVGGEISTVIERQQGLERRFEELIGQRTEFHRAKAKASLRAVQEELDVVANDLKHTTQRLCDNLRENPNVAENLNKVHRYRGEMERLLSGTLSDLAMTQTFTALRQVVERQKESQEKYAQLLEREELYQVQQEQIKTKIGKVQKDQQEETTRRQASILELRTELGSVRRRVRADLAYLKENTEGSLNYSQRQHAETLARAQDQMQHMTDTLNEEERLFTVKQEALERGLKELQRESGRWLDQTETTKTELDTEIALLEVNRDTALERIQSLKEQVALNAQEKAAYEERQAFLTRMKSCQKVVRALRADRAVANIQDIWRSALDPPPPKKEAKKGGKGGKGKKGKKGKKK
;
A
#
# COMPACT_ATOMS: atom_id res chain seq x y z
N MET A 1 -88.00 39.08 38.67
CA MET A 1 -89.39 39.06 38.18
C MET A 1 -90.30 39.42 39.36
N LYS A 2 -91.24 40.36 39.18
CA LYS A 2 -92.43 40.45 40.02
C LYS A 2 -93.49 39.64 39.31
N ASP A 3 -94.16 38.73 40.02
CA ASP A 3 -95.32 38.02 39.50
C ASP A 3 -96.47 39.01 39.34
N LEU A 4 -96.63 39.50 38.12
CA LEU A 4 -97.81 40.21 37.68
C LEU A 4 -98.84 39.16 37.29
N ASP A 5 -99.86 39.01 38.13
CA ASP A 5 -101.01 38.16 37.91
C ASP A 5 -101.59 38.42 36.50
N PRO A 6 -101.53 37.46 35.57
CA PRO A 6 -101.93 37.69 34.17
C PRO A 6 -103.46 37.78 34.01
N SER A 7 -104.24 37.55 35.08
CA SER A 7 -105.69 37.40 35.01
C SER A 7 -106.49 38.68 34.78
N VAL A 8 -105.92 39.87 35.02
CA VAL A 8 -106.70 41.14 35.12
C VAL A 8 -106.45 42.10 33.94
N GLY A 9 -105.52 41.79 33.04
CA GLY A 9 -105.09 42.70 31.96
C GLY A 9 -105.72 42.47 30.57
N ASP A 10 -106.33 41.31 30.33
CA ASP A 10 -106.59 40.83 28.96
C ASP A 10 -108.07 40.90 28.52
N SER A 11 -108.98 41.34 29.40
CA SER A 11 -110.40 41.56 29.05
C SER A 11 -110.60 42.94 28.44
N LEU A 12 -111.00 42.99 27.17
CA LEU A 12 -111.33 44.23 26.47
C LEU A 12 -112.70 44.78 26.92
N SER A 13 -112.88 46.10 26.91
CA SER A 13 -114.21 46.71 27.07
C SER A 13 -115.14 46.23 25.95
N THR A 14 -116.42 46.00 26.25
CA THR A 14 -117.41 45.51 25.28
C THR A 14 -117.46 46.33 23.99
N ASP A 15 -117.39 47.66 24.10
CA ASP A 15 -117.37 48.57 22.94
C ASP A 15 -116.12 48.34 22.07
N ASN A 16 -114.96 48.12 22.70
CA ASN A 16 -113.72 47.81 21.99
C ASN A 16 -113.77 46.42 21.34
N ILE A 17 -114.41 45.44 21.98
CA ILE A 17 -114.61 44.10 21.40
C ILE A 17 -115.44 44.20 20.12
N ILE A 18 -116.53 44.98 20.13
CA ILE A 18 -117.38 45.17 18.96
C ILE A 18 -116.60 45.83 17.81
N VAL A 19 -115.87 46.93 18.09
CA VAL A 19 -115.09 47.65 17.08
C VAL A 19 -113.94 46.80 16.53
N VAL A 20 -113.17 46.13 17.39
CA VAL A 20 -112.06 45.26 16.96
C VAL A 20 -112.58 44.06 16.18
N SER A 21 -113.67 43.43 16.61
CA SER A 21 -114.24 42.28 15.89
C SER A 21 -114.74 42.70 14.50
N ALA A 22 -115.45 43.82 14.38
CA ALA A 22 -115.90 44.32 13.07
C ALA A 22 -114.74 44.60 12.09
N VAL A 23 -113.62 45.14 12.59
CA VAL A 23 -112.41 45.38 11.78
C VAL A 23 -111.71 44.06 11.42
N LEU A 24 -111.61 43.11 12.35
CA LEU A 24 -110.99 41.82 12.09
C LEU A 24 -111.80 40.97 11.11
N ASP A 25 -113.14 41.03 11.17
CA ASP A 25 -114.03 40.28 10.27
C ASP A 25 -113.94 40.83 8.84
N ASP A 26 -113.95 42.16 8.65
CA ASP A 26 -113.68 42.84 7.37
C ASP A 26 -112.29 42.47 6.79
N ILE A 27 -111.26 42.34 7.64
CA ILE A 27 -109.93 41.89 7.20
C ILE A 27 -109.95 40.41 6.79
N VAL A 28 -110.63 39.54 7.54
CA VAL A 28 -110.76 38.11 7.20
C VAL A 28 -111.55 37.92 5.92
N GLU A 29 -112.65 38.65 5.72
CA GLU A 29 -113.43 38.65 4.47
C GLU A 29 -112.57 39.08 3.28
N LYS A 30 -111.78 40.16 3.42
CA LYS A 30 -110.82 40.60 2.39
C LYS A 30 -109.72 39.58 2.11
N LEU A 31 -109.20 38.89 3.13
CA LEU A 31 -108.20 37.83 2.96
C LEU A 31 -108.79 36.61 2.25
N ARG A 32 -110.04 36.23 2.54
CA ARG A 32 -110.78 35.16 1.84
C ARG A 32 -111.05 35.51 0.38
N PHE A 33 -111.57 36.71 0.12
CA PHE A 33 -111.78 37.25 -1.22
C PHE A 33 -110.48 37.26 -2.05
N LEU A 34 -109.35 37.62 -1.43
CA LEU A 34 -108.02 37.52 -2.05
C LEU A 34 -107.52 36.09 -2.22
N SER A 35 -108.08 35.10 -1.52
CA SER A 35 -107.84 33.68 -1.74
C SER A 35 -108.68 33.14 -2.90
N ASP A 36 -109.95 33.56 -2.99
CA ASP A 36 -110.90 33.15 -4.04
C ASP A 36 -110.57 33.73 -5.42
N ILE A 37 -110.00 34.95 -5.46
CA ILE A 37 -109.54 35.60 -6.70
C ILE A 37 -108.11 35.21 -7.07
N ALA A 38 -107.30 34.77 -6.10
CA ALA A 38 -105.93 34.39 -6.43
C ALA A 38 -105.94 33.13 -7.31
N PRO A 39 -105.30 33.17 -8.50
CA PRO A 39 -105.25 32.01 -9.37
C PRO A 39 -104.62 30.82 -8.65
N ASP A 40 -105.07 29.60 -8.97
CA ASP A 40 -104.41 28.39 -8.49
C ASP A 40 -102.96 28.40 -9.00
N VAL A 41 -102.03 28.55 -8.05
CA VAL A 41 -100.58 28.67 -8.28
C VAL A 41 -100.05 27.46 -9.04
N LEU A 42 -100.70 26.30 -8.92
CA LEU A 42 -100.35 25.09 -9.67
C LEU A 42 -100.89 25.11 -11.11
N ALA A 43 -102.10 25.63 -11.33
CA ALA A 43 -102.71 25.73 -12.65
C ALA A 43 -101.99 26.75 -13.55
N HIS A 44 -101.64 27.92 -13.01
CA HIS A 44 -100.98 29.01 -13.76
C HIS A 44 -99.45 28.98 -13.69
N ARG A 45 -98.87 27.94 -13.07
CA ARG A 45 -97.42 27.77 -12.92
C ARG A 45 -96.68 27.87 -14.25
N GLU A 46 -97.21 27.23 -15.29
CA GLU A 46 -96.59 27.24 -16.61
C GLU A 46 -96.70 28.61 -17.31
N GLU A 47 -97.81 29.32 -17.12
CA GLU A 47 -98.01 30.64 -17.74
C GLU A 47 -97.10 31.69 -17.11
N LEU A 48 -96.98 31.69 -15.79
CA LEU A 48 -96.07 32.56 -15.04
C LEU A 48 -94.60 32.24 -15.35
N ALA A 49 -94.25 30.96 -15.45
CA ALA A 49 -92.91 30.53 -15.87
C ALA A 49 -92.62 30.89 -17.33
N ARG A 50 -93.61 30.84 -18.23
CA ARG A 50 -93.48 31.33 -19.62
C ARG A 50 -93.34 32.85 -19.69
N TYR A 51 -94.07 33.60 -18.87
CA TYR A 51 -93.97 35.06 -18.84
C TYR A 51 -92.57 35.51 -18.40
N VAL A 52 -92.11 35.07 -17.22
CA VAL A 52 -90.77 35.40 -16.70
C VAL A 52 -89.66 34.77 -17.56
N GLY A 53 -89.87 33.55 -18.08
CA GLY A 53 -88.97 32.92 -19.04
C GLY A 53 -88.86 33.70 -20.35
N GLY A 54 -89.94 34.33 -20.82
CA GLY A 54 -89.97 35.20 -22.00
C GLY A 54 -89.23 36.51 -21.78
N GLU A 55 -89.39 37.16 -20.61
CA GLU A 55 -88.62 38.35 -20.24
C GLU A 55 -87.12 38.04 -20.12
N ILE A 56 -86.76 36.94 -19.45
CA ILE A 56 -85.37 36.46 -19.36
C ILE A 56 -84.80 36.13 -20.76
N SER A 57 -85.56 35.44 -21.61
CA SER A 57 -85.15 35.12 -22.99
C SER A 57 -84.91 36.40 -23.80
N THR A 58 -85.79 37.39 -23.70
CA THR A 58 -85.64 38.69 -24.37
C THR A 58 -84.38 39.43 -23.91
N VAL A 59 -84.03 39.36 -22.62
CA VAL A 59 -82.78 39.94 -22.09
C VAL A 59 -81.55 39.17 -22.59
N ILE A 60 -81.61 37.83 -22.65
CA ILE A 60 -80.53 36.99 -23.18
C ILE A 60 -80.31 37.24 -24.68
N GLU A 61 -81.37 37.31 -25.48
CA GLU A 61 -81.29 37.62 -26.91
C GLU A 61 -80.66 39.01 -27.15
N ARG A 62 -81.06 40.01 -26.35
CA ARG A 62 -80.45 41.34 -26.40
C ARG A 62 -78.97 41.30 -26.00
N GLN A 63 -78.59 40.55 -24.98
CA GLN A 63 -77.20 40.39 -24.56
C GLN A 63 -76.37 39.72 -25.68
N GLN A 64 -76.85 38.62 -26.26
CA GLN A 64 -76.17 37.94 -27.38
C GLN A 64 -76.03 38.86 -28.60
N GLY A 65 -77.02 39.72 -28.87
CA GLY A 65 -76.92 40.74 -29.91
C GLY A 65 -75.80 41.75 -29.64
N LEU A 66 -75.68 42.23 -28.40
CA LEU A 66 -74.60 43.13 -27.98
C LEU A 66 -73.22 42.44 -27.99
N GLU A 67 -73.13 41.18 -27.59
CA GLU A 67 -71.89 40.37 -27.64
C GLU A 67 -71.38 40.23 -29.08
N ARG A 68 -72.24 39.88 -30.04
CA ARG A 68 -71.89 39.81 -31.47
C ARG A 68 -71.43 41.18 -31.99
N ARG A 69 -72.15 42.25 -31.64
CA ARG A 69 -71.78 43.62 -32.05
C ARG A 69 -70.44 44.06 -31.46
N PHE A 70 -70.16 43.67 -30.21
CA PHE A 70 -68.88 43.94 -29.55
C PHE A 70 -67.72 43.20 -30.23
N GLU A 71 -67.92 41.94 -30.62
CA GLU A 71 -66.94 41.15 -31.37
C GLU A 71 -66.67 41.73 -32.77
N GLU A 72 -67.72 42.13 -33.50
CA GLU A 72 -67.61 42.87 -34.78
C GLU A 72 -66.76 44.15 -34.63
N LEU A 73 -67.05 44.97 -33.60
CA LEU A 73 -66.35 46.22 -33.34
C LEU A 73 -64.89 45.99 -32.92
N ILE A 74 -64.59 44.93 -32.17
CA ILE A 74 -63.20 44.52 -31.90
C ILE A 74 -62.49 44.15 -33.20
N GLY A 75 -63.12 43.37 -34.08
CA GLY A 75 -62.59 43.03 -35.40
C GLY A 75 -62.23 44.29 -36.20
N GLN A 76 -63.22 45.16 -36.43
CA GLN A 76 -63.06 46.44 -37.13
C GLN A 76 -61.98 47.33 -36.49
N ARG A 77 -61.90 47.39 -35.15
CA ARG A 77 -60.85 48.13 -34.45
C ARG A 77 -59.46 47.61 -34.79
N THR A 78 -59.26 46.29 -34.86
CA THR A 78 -57.95 45.72 -35.24
C THR A 78 -57.59 46.01 -36.70
N GLU A 79 -58.58 46.02 -37.60
CA GLU A 79 -58.40 46.37 -39.01
C GLU A 79 -58.04 47.84 -39.20
N PHE A 80 -58.81 48.77 -38.62
CA PHE A 80 -58.53 50.20 -38.69
C PHE A 80 -57.22 50.59 -37.99
N HIS A 81 -56.84 49.86 -36.92
CA HIS A 81 -55.52 50.03 -36.29
C HIS A 81 -54.38 49.60 -37.22
N ARG A 82 -54.50 48.46 -37.92
CA ARG A 82 -53.53 48.03 -38.95
C ARG A 82 -53.46 49.02 -40.11
N ALA A 83 -54.61 49.51 -40.58
CA ALA A 83 -54.73 50.50 -41.65
C ALA A 83 -54.32 51.94 -41.26
N LYS A 84 -54.01 52.19 -39.98
CA LYS A 84 -53.68 53.52 -39.42
C LYS A 84 -54.78 54.58 -39.63
N ALA A 85 -56.03 54.15 -39.81
CA ALA A 85 -57.18 55.01 -40.09
C ALA A 85 -57.70 55.71 -38.81
N LYS A 86 -56.99 56.75 -38.36
CA LYS A 86 -57.23 57.40 -37.04
C LYS A 86 -58.66 57.88 -36.78
N ALA A 87 -59.38 58.34 -37.81
CA ALA A 87 -60.76 58.83 -37.66
C ALA A 87 -61.73 57.67 -37.41
N SER A 88 -61.73 56.66 -38.28
CA SER A 88 -62.53 55.43 -38.14
C SER A 88 -62.22 54.68 -36.85
N LEU A 89 -60.95 54.64 -36.44
CA LEU A 89 -60.52 54.02 -35.18
C LEU A 89 -61.13 54.70 -33.94
N ARG A 90 -61.31 56.04 -33.96
CA ARG A 90 -61.99 56.76 -32.87
C ARG A 90 -63.49 56.47 -32.85
N ALA A 91 -64.16 56.53 -34.00
CA ALA A 91 -65.58 56.22 -34.10
C ALA A 91 -65.91 54.79 -33.62
N VAL A 92 -65.10 53.81 -34.02
CA VAL A 92 -65.26 52.42 -33.54
C VAL A 92 -64.96 52.30 -32.05
N GLN A 93 -64.00 53.06 -31.50
CA GLN A 93 -63.73 53.03 -30.06
C GLN A 93 -64.88 53.67 -29.24
N GLU A 94 -65.47 54.76 -29.72
CA GLU A 94 -66.65 55.39 -29.11
C GLU A 94 -67.87 54.45 -29.15
N GLU A 95 -68.12 53.78 -30.28
CA GLU A 95 -69.18 52.77 -30.38
C GLU A 95 -68.90 51.54 -29.49
N LEU A 96 -67.64 51.09 -29.41
CA LEU A 96 -67.22 49.99 -28.54
C LEU A 96 -67.46 50.31 -27.06
N ASP A 97 -67.18 51.55 -26.63
CA ASP A 97 -67.39 51.99 -25.24
C ASP A 97 -68.89 52.11 -24.91
N VAL A 98 -69.74 52.49 -25.87
CA VAL A 98 -71.21 52.45 -25.72
C VAL A 98 -71.71 51.01 -25.61
N VAL A 99 -71.33 50.13 -26.55
CA VAL A 99 -71.74 48.71 -26.54
C VAL A 99 -71.24 47.99 -25.29
N ALA A 100 -70.03 48.29 -24.78
CA ALA A 100 -69.52 47.75 -23.53
C ALA A 100 -70.37 48.15 -22.30
N ASN A 101 -70.81 49.41 -22.24
CA ASN A 101 -71.67 49.89 -21.16
C ASN A 101 -73.09 49.29 -21.25
N ASP A 102 -73.65 49.20 -22.45
CA ASP A 102 -74.95 48.55 -22.68
C ASP A 102 -74.89 47.05 -22.34
N LEU A 103 -73.82 46.36 -22.72
CA LEU A 103 -73.59 44.95 -22.39
C LEU A 103 -73.52 44.77 -20.87
N LYS A 104 -72.73 45.60 -20.17
CA LYS A 104 -72.66 45.62 -18.71
C LYS A 104 -74.04 45.86 -18.06
N HIS A 105 -74.83 46.81 -18.58
CA HIS A 105 -76.17 47.10 -18.05
C HIS A 105 -77.16 45.96 -18.32
N THR A 106 -77.10 45.32 -19.49
CA THR A 106 -77.95 44.15 -19.79
C THR A 106 -77.58 42.94 -18.96
N THR A 107 -76.29 42.66 -18.76
CA THR A 107 -75.82 41.58 -17.88
C THR A 107 -76.21 41.84 -16.41
N GLN A 108 -76.07 43.09 -15.92
CA GLN A 108 -76.53 43.44 -14.57
C GLN A 108 -78.04 43.21 -14.43
N ARG A 109 -78.85 43.68 -15.39
CA ARG A 109 -80.30 43.47 -15.42
C ARG A 109 -80.67 41.98 -15.49
N LEU A 110 -79.91 41.15 -16.22
CA LEU A 110 -80.11 39.70 -16.25
C LEU A 110 -79.84 39.08 -14.87
N CYS A 111 -78.72 39.42 -14.23
CA CYS A 111 -78.36 38.97 -12.89
C CYS A 111 -79.40 39.38 -11.84
N ASP A 112 -79.89 40.63 -11.88
CA ASP A 112 -80.92 41.09 -10.96
C ASP A 112 -82.27 40.39 -11.21
N ASN A 113 -82.69 40.17 -12.47
CA ASN A 113 -83.90 39.39 -12.78
C ASN A 113 -83.81 37.94 -12.28
N LEU A 114 -82.65 37.29 -12.45
CA LEU A 114 -82.40 35.94 -11.94
C LEU A 114 -82.33 35.89 -10.40
N ARG A 115 -81.89 36.97 -9.74
CA ARG A 115 -81.83 37.08 -8.27
C ARG A 115 -83.18 37.41 -7.64
N GLU A 116 -84.01 38.19 -8.31
CA GLU A 116 -85.32 38.64 -7.82
C GLU A 116 -86.44 37.62 -8.10
N ASN A 117 -86.33 36.86 -9.20
CA ASN A 117 -87.28 35.81 -9.58
C ASN A 117 -86.68 34.39 -9.62
N PRO A 118 -86.02 33.91 -8.54
CA PRO A 118 -85.40 32.58 -8.54
C PRO A 118 -86.43 31.45 -8.61
N ASN A 119 -87.63 31.65 -8.06
CA ASN A 119 -88.75 30.70 -8.13
C ASN A 119 -90.10 31.38 -7.87
N VAL A 120 -90.76 31.87 -8.93
CA VAL A 120 -92.08 32.55 -8.86
C VAL A 120 -93.14 31.68 -8.18
N ALA A 121 -93.15 30.37 -8.46
CA ALA A 121 -94.12 29.44 -7.88
C ALA A 121 -93.93 29.25 -6.37
N GLU A 122 -92.69 29.23 -5.88
CA GLU A 122 -92.39 29.14 -4.45
C GLU A 122 -92.69 30.45 -3.72
N ASN A 123 -92.41 31.60 -4.34
CA ASN A 123 -92.81 32.91 -3.81
C ASN A 123 -94.34 33.03 -3.69
N LEU A 124 -95.10 32.58 -4.70
CA LEU A 124 -96.56 32.53 -4.64
C LEU A 124 -97.07 31.53 -3.59
N ASN A 125 -96.53 30.32 -3.55
CA ASN A 125 -96.87 29.34 -2.50
C ASN A 125 -96.61 29.89 -1.08
N LYS A 126 -95.53 30.66 -0.90
CA LYS A 126 -95.19 31.35 0.35
C LYS A 126 -96.21 32.44 0.69
N VAL A 127 -96.65 33.24 -0.29
CA VAL A 127 -97.72 34.24 -0.12
C VAL A 127 -99.06 33.58 0.23
N HIS A 128 -99.47 32.51 -0.46
CA HIS A 128 -100.69 31.77 -0.15
C HIS A 128 -100.64 31.14 1.24
N ARG A 129 -99.49 30.55 1.61
CA ARG A 129 -99.26 30.00 2.95
C ARG A 129 -99.38 31.08 4.03
N TYR A 130 -98.73 32.22 3.87
CA TYR A 130 -98.82 33.32 4.85
C TYR A 130 -100.22 33.93 4.90
N ARG A 131 -100.93 34.05 3.76
CA ARG A 131 -102.34 34.46 3.73
C ARG A 131 -103.20 33.52 4.57
N GLY A 132 -103.09 32.21 4.37
CA GLY A 132 -103.84 31.20 5.12
C GLY A 132 -103.38 31.00 6.57
N GLU A 133 -102.13 31.33 6.92
CA GLU A 133 -101.66 31.44 8.31
C GLU A 133 -102.27 32.66 9.01
N MET A 134 -102.29 33.82 8.33
CA MET A 134 -102.90 35.06 8.85
C MET A 134 -104.42 34.94 8.97
N GLU A 135 -105.12 34.40 7.96
CA GLU A 135 -106.58 34.21 8.01
C GLU A 135 -106.99 33.31 9.18
N ARG A 136 -106.27 32.20 9.40
CA ARG A 136 -106.51 31.31 10.56
C ARG A 136 -106.21 32.00 11.88
N LEU A 137 -105.14 32.79 11.97
CA LEU A 137 -104.82 33.56 13.16
C LEU A 137 -105.94 34.55 13.49
N LEU A 138 -106.35 35.37 12.51
CA LEU A 138 -107.39 36.37 12.69
C LEU A 138 -108.77 35.74 12.97
N SER A 139 -109.14 34.67 12.26
CA SER A 139 -110.36 33.90 12.53
C SER A 139 -110.37 33.29 13.94
N GLY A 140 -109.22 32.78 14.40
CA GLY A 140 -109.05 32.33 15.79
C GLY A 140 -109.26 33.46 16.79
N THR A 141 -108.70 34.64 16.54
CA THR A 141 -108.89 35.80 17.43
C THR A 141 -110.32 36.33 17.46
N LEU A 142 -111.05 36.29 16.34
CA LEU A 142 -112.48 36.58 16.31
C LEU A 142 -113.26 35.61 17.20
N SER A 143 -112.93 34.32 17.15
CA SER A 143 -113.53 33.30 18.02
C SER A 143 -113.20 33.53 19.50
N ASP A 144 -111.95 33.85 19.85
CA ASP A 144 -111.54 34.17 21.23
C ASP A 144 -112.29 35.42 21.75
N LEU A 145 -112.36 36.48 20.95
CA LEU A 145 -113.06 37.71 21.32
C LEU A 145 -114.57 37.49 21.51
N ALA A 146 -115.20 36.67 20.66
CA ALA A 146 -116.61 36.36 20.75
C ALA A 146 -116.97 35.41 21.92
N MET A 147 -116.11 34.42 22.22
CA MET A 147 -116.39 33.37 23.21
C MET A 147 -115.84 33.68 24.60
N THR A 148 -114.66 34.28 24.70
CA THR A 148 -113.95 34.51 25.97
C THR A 148 -113.67 35.97 26.28
N GLN A 149 -113.98 36.91 25.36
CA GLN A 149 -113.68 38.35 25.51
C GLN A 149 -112.19 38.67 25.72
N THR A 150 -111.31 37.76 25.26
CA THR A 150 -109.84 37.90 25.34
C THR A 150 -109.20 37.63 23.97
N PHE A 151 -107.89 37.81 23.87
CA PHE A 151 -107.10 37.59 22.64
C PHE A 151 -105.86 36.71 22.93
N THR A 152 -105.99 35.78 23.87
CA THR A 152 -104.85 35.04 24.43
C THR A 152 -104.12 34.17 23.39
N ALA A 153 -104.81 33.61 22.38
CA ALA A 153 -104.15 32.88 21.31
C ALA A 153 -103.23 33.79 20.45
N LEU A 154 -103.68 35.01 20.12
CA LEU A 154 -102.85 36.00 19.41
C LEU A 154 -101.58 36.30 20.17
N ARG A 155 -101.75 36.60 21.47
CA ARG A 155 -100.65 36.94 22.37
C ARG A 155 -99.61 35.81 22.42
N GLN A 156 -100.06 34.55 22.55
CA GLN A 156 -99.15 33.40 22.53
C GLN A 156 -98.41 33.23 21.19
N VAL A 157 -99.07 33.48 20.04
CA VAL A 157 -98.41 33.40 18.73
C VAL A 157 -97.37 34.51 18.58
N VAL A 158 -97.70 35.74 18.97
CA VAL A 158 -96.79 36.89 18.93
C VAL A 158 -95.57 36.67 19.83
N GLU A 159 -95.74 36.20 21.07
CA GLU A 159 -94.60 35.94 21.96
C GLU A 159 -93.72 34.79 21.47
N ARG A 160 -94.29 33.68 20.97
CA ARG A 160 -93.51 32.60 20.33
C ARG A 160 -92.71 33.11 19.13
N GLN A 161 -93.26 34.05 18.36
CA GLN A 161 -92.59 34.61 17.19
C GLN A 161 -91.47 35.60 17.58
N LYS A 162 -91.65 36.39 18.64
CA LYS A 162 -90.56 37.19 19.24
C LYS A 162 -89.43 36.31 19.75
N GLU A 163 -89.74 35.28 20.55
CA GLU A 163 -88.73 34.31 21.02
C GLU A 163 -87.97 33.67 19.86
N SER A 164 -88.66 33.35 18.75
CA SER A 164 -88.03 32.78 17.56
C SER A 164 -87.12 33.80 16.85
N GLN A 165 -87.48 35.08 16.83
CA GLN A 165 -86.65 36.15 16.27
C GLN A 165 -85.40 36.41 17.13
N GLU A 166 -85.53 36.42 18.45
CA GLU A 166 -84.40 36.54 19.38
C GLU A 166 -83.42 35.36 19.25
N LYS A 167 -83.94 34.13 19.19
CA LYS A 167 -83.13 32.92 18.93
C LYS A 167 -82.41 32.98 17.58
N TYR A 168 -83.07 33.51 16.54
CA TYR A 168 -82.45 33.70 15.23
C TYR A 168 -81.33 34.76 15.25
N ALA A 169 -81.55 35.89 15.92
CA ALA A 169 -80.54 36.93 16.08
C ALA A 169 -79.29 36.42 16.84
N GLN A 170 -79.49 35.67 17.93
CA GLN A 170 -78.40 35.03 18.67
C GLN A 170 -77.63 33.99 17.83
N LEU A 171 -78.32 33.26 16.95
CA LEU A 171 -77.67 32.33 16.03
C LEU A 171 -76.83 33.07 14.99
N LEU A 172 -77.30 34.21 14.47
CA LEU A 172 -76.58 35.05 13.51
C LEU A 172 -75.28 35.61 14.13
N GLU A 173 -75.37 36.22 15.32
CA GLU A 173 -74.19 36.74 16.05
C GLU A 173 -73.16 35.62 16.32
N ARG A 174 -73.64 34.43 16.71
CA ARG A 174 -72.77 33.27 16.93
C ARG A 174 -72.15 32.76 15.62
N GLU A 175 -72.86 32.84 14.50
CA GLU A 175 -72.32 32.49 13.19
C GLU A 175 -71.21 33.47 12.77
N GLU A 176 -71.41 34.78 12.90
CA GLU A 176 -70.39 35.80 12.62
C GLU A 176 -69.12 35.56 13.47
N LEU A 177 -69.27 35.27 14.76
CA LEU A 177 -68.16 34.89 15.64
C LEU A 177 -67.42 33.64 15.15
N TYR A 178 -68.14 32.60 14.69
CA TYR A 178 -67.51 31.40 14.13
C TYR A 178 -66.82 31.67 12.79
N GLN A 179 -67.38 32.52 11.91
CA GLN A 179 -66.72 32.92 10.66
C GLN A 179 -65.40 33.65 10.95
N VAL A 180 -65.38 34.59 11.91
CA VAL A 180 -64.14 35.28 12.34
C VAL A 180 -63.12 34.29 12.93
N GLN A 181 -63.55 33.34 13.76
CA GLN A 181 -62.66 32.29 14.28
C GLN A 181 -62.12 31.38 13.17
N GLN A 182 -62.94 31.05 12.16
CA GLN A 182 -62.54 30.23 11.03
C GLN A 182 -61.47 30.92 10.20
N GLU A 183 -61.58 32.22 9.92
CA GLU A 183 -60.55 33.01 9.23
C GLU A 183 -59.25 33.13 10.07
N GLN A 184 -59.36 33.31 11.38
CA GLN A 184 -58.18 33.27 12.28
C GLN A 184 -57.48 31.89 12.27
N ILE A 185 -58.23 30.79 12.13
CA ILE A 185 -57.66 29.45 12.03
C ILE A 185 -57.03 29.23 10.65
N LYS A 186 -57.70 29.60 9.55
CA LYS A 186 -57.15 29.54 8.18
C LYS A 186 -55.82 30.30 8.07
N THR A 187 -55.77 31.53 8.59
CA THR A 187 -54.55 32.35 8.57
C THR A 187 -53.42 31.78 9.44
N LYS A 188 -53.72 31.16 10.59
CA LYS A 188 -52.73 30.41 11.38
C LYS A 188 -52.20 29.17 10.64
N ILE A 189 -53.08 28.38 10.02
CA ILE A 189 -52.69 27.21 9.21
C ILE A 189 -51.78 27.62 8.06
N GLY A 190 -52.14 28.68 7.31
CA GLY A 190 -51.31 29.18 6.20
C GLY A 190 -49.92 29.66 6.64
N LYS A 191 -49.80 30.29 7.81
CA LYS A 191 -48.50 30.65 8.41
C LYS A 191 -47.68 29.39 8.74
N VAL A 192 -48.25 28.45 9.49
CA VAL A 192 -47.56 27.21 9.89
C VAL A 192 -47.10 26.40 8.67
N GLN A 193 -47.93 26.29 7.62
CA GLN A 193 -47.54 25.62 6.38
C GLN A 193 -46.38 26.33 5.67
N LYS A 194 -46.38 27.66 5.63
CA LYS A 194 -45.29 28.45 5.05
C LYS A 194 -44.00 28.27 5.85
N ASP A 195 -44.06 28.41 7.18
CA ASP A 195 -42.91 28.27 8.06
C ASP A 195 -42.31 26.85 7.97
N GLN A 196 -43.16 25.82 7.91
CA GLN A 196 -42.74 24.43 7.71
C GLN A 196 -42.07 24.21 6.33
N GLN A 197 -42.55 24.87 5.27
CA GLN A 197 -41.93 24.81 3.95
C GLN A 197 -40.59 25.54 3.91
N GLU A 198 -40.46 26.69 4.59
CA GLU A 198 -39.18 27.40 4.75
C GLU A 198 -38.18 26.56 5.57
N GLU A 199 -38.59 25.94 6.68
CA GLU A 199 -37.72 25.02 7.41
C GLU A 199 -37.32 23.80 6.58
N THR A 200 -38.25 23.22 5.81
CA THR A 200 -37.96 22.04 4.98
C THR A 200 -36.94 22.36 3.90
N THR A 201 -37.07 23.52 3.23
CA THR A 201 -36.09 23.97 2.22
C THR A 201 -34.73 24.31 2.85
N ARG A 202 -34.69 24.96 4.02
CA ARG A 202 -33.43 25.19 4.78
C ARG A 202 -32.74 23.88 5.18
N ARG A 203 -33.50 22.89 5.70
CA ARG A 203 -32.96 21.56 6.05
C ARG A 203 -32.47 20.80 4.82
N GLN A 204 -33.18 20.89 3.69
CA GLN A 204 -32.74 20.30 2.42
C GLN A 204 -31.43 20.93 1.90
N ALA A 205 -31.28 22.26 1.98
CA ALA A 205 -30.05 22.96 1.62
C ALA A 205 -28.86 22.47 2.49
N SER A 206 -29.03 22.42 3.81
CA SER A 206 -27.99 21.90 4.73
C SER A 206 -27.62 20.44 4.45
N ILE A 207 -28.59 19.58 4.09
CA ILE A 207 -28.32 18.19 3.67
C ILE A 207 -27.50 18.15 2.38
N LEU A 208 -27.72 19.07 1.43
CA LEU A 208 -26.93 19.16 0.20
C LEU A 208 -25.50 19.63 0.49
N GLU A 209 -25.32 20.66 1.32
CA GLU A 209 -24.02 21.15 1.78
C GLU A 209 -23.21 20.01 2.43
N LEU A 210 -23.75 19.37 3.47
CA LEU A 210 -23.11 18.24 4.15
C LEU A 210 -22.79 17.07 3.21
N ARG A 211 -23.62 16.81 2.19
CA ARG A 211 -23.32 15.79 1.15
C ARG A 211 -22.14 16.21 0.27
N THR A 212 -22.03 17.48 -0.10
CA THR A 212 -20.88 17.98 -0.88
C THR A 212 -19.59 17.98 -0.07
N GLU A 213 -19.65 18.36 1.21
CA GLU A 213 -18.53 18.28 2.15
C GLU A 213 -18.05 16.83 2.31
N LEU A 214 -18.95 15.90 2.62
CA LEU A 214 -18.63 14.46 2.75
C LEU A 214 -18.05 13.91 1.43
N GLY A 215 -18.58 14.33 0.29
CA GLY A 215 -18.02 14.02 -1.04
C GLY A 215 -16.62 14.62 -1.28
N SER A 216 -16.31 15.78 -0.70
CA SER A 216 -14.97 16.39 -0.76
C SER A 216 -13.97 15.65 0.15
N VAL A 217 -14.36 15.33 1.38
CA VAL A 217 -13.54 14.59 2.35
C VAL A 217 -13.25 13.18 1.83
N ARG A 218 -14.27 12.49 1.28
CA ARG A 218 -14.09 11.15 0.67
C ARG A 218 -13.17 11.17 -0.55
N ARG A 219 -13.14 12.26 -1.33
CA ARG A 219 -12.17 12.44 -2.43
C ARG A 219 -10.76 12.68 -1.88
N ARG A 220 -10.61 13.52 -0.85
CA ARG A 220 -9.32 13.78 -0.19
C ARG A 220 -8.72 12.50 0.39
N VAL A 221 -9.47 11.80 1.25
CA VAL A 221 -9.03 10.52 1.86
C VAL A 221 -8.67 9.47 0.80
N ARG A 222 -9.36 9.41 -0.34
CA ARG A 222 -8.98 8.52 -1.45
C ARG A 222 -7.65 8.91 -2.09
N ALA A 223 -7.41 10.21 -2.30
CA ALA A 223 -6.14 10.71 -2.83
C ALA A 223 -5.00 10.45 -1.82
N ASP A 224 -5.22 10.75 -0.54
CA ASP A 224 -4.25 10.51 0.54
C ASP A 224 -3.90 9.02 0.65
N LEU A 225 -4.90 8.12 0.59
CA LEU A 225 -4.68 6.67 0.58
C LEU A 225 -3.95 6.17 -0.67
N ALA A 226 -4.20 6.77 -1.84
CA ALA A 226 -3.47 6.42 -3.07
C ALA A 226 -2.00 6.85 -2.98
N TYR A 227 -1.75 8.09 -2.55
CA TYR A 227 -0.41 8.63 -2.32
C TYR A 227 0.37 7.84 -1.27
N LEU A 228 -0.26 7.49 -0.14
CA LEU A 228 0.37 6.66 0.90
C LEU A 228 0.70 5.25 0.39
N LYS A 229 -0.18 4.63 -0.42
CA LYS A 229 0.13 3.34 -1.06
C LYS A 229 1.31 3.45 -2.01
N GLU A 230 1.29 4.40 -2.95
CA GLU A 230 2.37 4.59 -3.92
C GLU A 230 3.71 4.88 -3.24
N ASN A 231 3.72 5.70 -2.18
CA ASN A 231 4.92 5.98 -1.40
C ASN A 231 5.41 4.77 -0.59
N THR A 232 4.51 3.97 0.00
CA THR A 232 4.90 2.76 0.74
C THR A 232 5.36 1.64 -0.19
N GLU A 233 4.72 1.46 -1.35
CA GLU A 233 5.14 0.54 -2.40
C GLU A 233 6.48 0.98 -3.00
N GLY A 234 6.68 2.27 -3.26
CA GLY A 234 7.96 2.83 -3.72
C GLY A 234 9.10 2.61 -2.72
N SER A 235 8.85 2.89 -1.44
CA SER A 235 9.81 2.66 -0.34
C SER A 235 10.14 1.18 -0.16
N LEU A 236 9.13 0.30 -0.19
CA LEU A 236 9.30 -1.14 -0.12
C LEU A 236 10.11 -1.67 -1.32
N ASN A 237 9.78 -1.25 -2.55
CA ASN A 237 10.49 -1.65 -3.76
C ASN A 237 11.96 -1.16 -3.73
N TYR A 238 12.21 0.05 -3.23
CA TYR A 238 13.57 0.56 -3.04
C TYR A 238 14.36 -0.27 -2.01
N SER A 239 13.78 -0.51 -0.84
CA SER A 239 14.37 -1.35 0.22
C SER A 239 14.63 -2.78 -0.28
N GLN A 240 13.68 -3.41 -0.98
CA GLN A 240 13.85 -4.74 -1.57
C GLN A 240 15.00 -4.78 -2.59
N ARG A 241 15.12 -3.77 -3.47
CA ARG A 241 16.25 -3.67 -4.41
C ARG A 241 17.58 -3.52 -3.68
N GLN A 242 17.65 -2.66 -2.67
CA GLN A 242 18.85 -2.49 -1.84
C GLN A 242 19.24 -3.79 -1.13
N HIS A 243 18.26 -4.50 -0.56
CA HIS A 243 18.50 -5.81 0.07
C HIS A 243 18.97 -6.86 -0.93
N ALA A 244 18.33 -6.95 -2.11
CA ALA A 244 18.75 -7.85 -3.19
C ALA A 244 20.18 -7.56 -3.66
N GLU A 245 20.56 -6.28 -3.80
CA GLU A 245 21.93 -5.90 -4.15
C GLU A 245 22.93 -6.26 -3.04
N THR A 246 22.60 -6.03 -1.77
CA THR A 246 23.48 -6.45 -0.66
C THR A 246 23.62 -7.97 -0.55
N LEU A 247 22.56 -8.72 -0.86
CA LEU A 247 22.59 -10.18 -0.90
C LEU A 247 23.43 -10.69 -2.07
N ALA A 248 23.29 -10.10 -3.26
CA ALA A 248 24.12 -10.43 -4.42
C ALA A 248 25.61 -10.19 -4.13
N ARG A 249 25.98 -9.00 -3.62
CA ARG A 249 27.37 -8.71 -3.24
C ARG A 249 27.92 -9.67 -2.18
N ALA A 250 27.10 -10.09 -1.20
CA ALA A 250 27.49 -11.09 -0.20
C ALA A 250 27.64 -12.50 -0.83
N GLN A 251 26.81 -12.86 -1.80
CA GLN A 251 26.92 -14.11 -2.57
C GLN A 251 28.18 -14.10 -3.43
N ASP A 252 28.49 -13.02 -4.13
CA ASP A 252 29.72 -12.85 -4.91
C ASP A 252 30.97 -12.97 -4.02
N GLN A 253 30.93 -12.38 -2.82
CA GLN A 253 32.00 -12.52 -1.82
C GLN A 253 32.14 -13.96 -1.32
N MET A 254 31.03 -14.66 -1.03
CA MET A 254 31.08 -16.08 -0.64
C MET A 254 31.63 -16.96 -1.78
N GLN A 255 31.24 -16.71 -3.03
CA GLN A 255 31.76 -17.43 -4.19
C GLN A 255 33.26 -17.19 -4.34
N HIS A 256 33.71 -15.93 -4.35
CA HIS A 256 35.14 -15.58 -4.40
C HIS A 256 35.93 -16.26 -3.27
N MET A 257 35.45 -16.21 -2.03
CA MET A 257 36.12 -16.88 -0.90
C MET A 257 36.16 -18.40 -1.06
N THR A 258 35.11 -19.01 -1.61
CA THR A 258 35.05 -20.45 -1.91
C THR A 258 36.05 -20.81 -3.02
N ASP A 259 36.14 -20.01 -4.08
CA ASP A 259 37.08 -20.22 -5.18
C ASP A 259 38.54 -20.05 -4.72
N THR A 260 38.83 -19.06 -3.87
CA THR A 260 40.16 -18.93 -3.27
C THR A 260 40.51 -20.11 -2.37
N LEU A 261 39.55 -20.62 -1.59
CA LEU A 261 39.77 -21.80 -0.73
C LEU A 261 40.01 -23.06 -1.58
N ASN A 262 39.23 -23.27 -2.64
CA ASN A 262 39.42 -24.37 -3.58
C ASN A 262 40.81 -24.31 -4.27
N GLU A 263 41.27 -23.12 -4.67
CA GLU A 263 42.61 -22.96 -5.25
C GLU A 263 43.71 -23.15 -4.19
N GLU A 264 43.51 -22.69 -2.95
CA GLU A 264 44.43 -22.96 -1.84
C GLU A 264 44.53 -24.46 -1.52
N GLU A 265 43.41 -25.20 -1.49
CA GLU A 265 43.39 -26.67 -1.34
C GLU A 265 44.09 -27.37 -2.51
N ARG A 266 43.88 -26.90 -3.75
CA ARG A 266 44.56 -27.41 -4.94
C ARG A 266 46.06 -27.14 -4.91
N LEU A 267 46.48 -25.95 -4.47
CA LEU A 267 47.90 -25.61 -4.28
C LEU A 267 48.52 -26.37 -3.11
N PHE A 268 47.76 -26.62 -2.05
CA PHE A 268 48.19 -27.41 -0.89
C PHE A 268 48.43 -28.86 -1.27
N THR A 269 47.48 -29.50 -1.97
CA THR A 269 47.63 -30.88 -2.47
C THR A 269 48.82 -31.01 -3.44
N VAL A 270 48.98 -30.10 -4.40
CA VAL A 270 50.16 -30.09 -5.29
C VAL A 270 51.49 -29.89 -4.53
N LYS A 271 51.51 -29.02 -3.50
CA LYS A 271 52.68 -28.86 -2.62
C LYS A 271 52.97 -30.13 -1.82
N GLN A 272 51.94 -30.79 -1.27
CA GLN A 272 52.07 -32.05 -0.55
C GLN A 272 52.63 -33.14 -1.46
N GLU A 273 52.08 -33.34 -2.66
CA GLU A 273 52.59 -34.30 -3.64
C GLU A 273 54.04 -34.01 -4.08
N ALA A 274 54.42 -32.73 -4.18
CA ALA A 274 55.80 -32.33 -4.49
C ALA A 274 56.76 -32.67 -3.34
N LEU A 275 56.35 -32.41 -2.09
CA LEU A 275 57.13 -32.77 -0.89
C LEU A 275 57.23 -34.30 -0.73
N GLU A 276 56.16 -35.04 -0.95
CA GLU A 276 56.17 -36.52 -0.91
C GLU A 276 57.06 -37.12 -2.01
N ARG A 277 57.06 -36.55 -3.22
CA ARG A 277 58.00 -36.94 -4.29
C ARG A 277 59.44 -36.61 -3.93
N GLY A 278 59.71 -35.41 -3.39
CA GLY A 278 61.04 -35.02 -2.94
C GLY A 278 61.56 -35.91 -1.81
N LEU A 279 60.70 -36.29 -0.86
CA LEU A 279 61.03 -37.22 0.22
C LEU A 279 61.33 -38.63 -0.31
N LYS A 280 60.54 -39.15 -1.26
CA LYS A 280 60.80 -40.44 -1.93
C LYS A 280 62.12 -40.41 -2.72
N GLU A 281 62.43 -39.31 -3.39
CA GLU A 281 63.69 -39.17 -4.14
C GLU A 281 64.90 -39.06 -3.21
N LEU A 282 64.81 -38.30 -2.11
CA LEU A 282 65.84 -38.26 -1.06
C LEU A 282 66.03 -39.63 -0.38
N GLN A 283 64.96 -40.40 -0.16
CA GLN A 283 65.07 -41.78 0.30
C GLN A 283 65.79 -42.67 -0.73
N ARG A 284 65.48 -42.51 -2.02
CA ARG A 284 66.12 -43.25 -3.12
C ARG A 284 67.59 -42.87 -3.30
N GLU A 285 67.96 -41.61 -3.08
CA GLU A 285 69.35 -41.15 -3.11
C GLU A 285 70.12 -41.59 -1.88
N SER A 286 69.53 -41.48 -0.69
CA SER A 286 70.09 -42.01 0.55
C SER A 286 70.34 -43.53 0.45
N GLY A 287 69.40 -44.28 -0.13
CA GLY A 287 69.56 -45.69 -0.46
C GLY A 287 70.74 -45.94 -1.41
N ARG A 288 70.82 -45.23 -2.55
CA ARG A 288 71.97 -45.35 -3.46
C ARG A 288 73.30 -44.98 -2.82
N TRP A 289 73.34 -43.98 -1.95
CA TRP A 289 74.56 -43.60 -1.23
C TRP A 289 74.94 -44.66 -0.20
N LEU A 290 73.97 -45.26 0.50
CA LEU A 290 74.21 -46.42 1.36
C LEU A 290 74.79 -47.57 0.54
N ASP A 291 74.11 -47.99 -0.53
CA ASP A 291 74.57 -49.04 -1.46
C ASP A 291 76.00 -48.77 -1.96
N GLN A 292 76.29 -47.54 -2.42
CA GLN A 292 77.62 -47.14 -2.87
C GLN A 292 78.67 -47.16 -1.75
N THR A 293 78.33 -46.73 -0.54
CA THR A 293 79.26 -46.82 0.60
C THR A 293 79.46 -48.26 1.08
N GLU A 294 78.48 -49.14 0.92
CA GLU A 294 78.62 -50.56 1.21
C GLU A 294 79.46 -51.27 0.13
N THR A 295 79.20 -51.02 -1.16
CA THR A 295 80.02 -51.60 -2.23
C THR A 295 81.46 -51.11 -2.16
N THR A 296 81.70 -49.80 -2.02
CA THR A 296 83.08 -49.27 -1.90
C THR A 296 83.79 -49.73 -0.63
N LYS A 297 83.08 -49.94 0.49
CA LYS A 297 83.65 -50.64 1.66
C LYS A 297 84.04 -52.07 1.31
N THR A 298 83.15 -52.85 0.69
CA THR A 298 83.46 -54.24 0.33
C THR A 298 84.61 -54.34 -0.67
N GLU A 299 84.70 -53.42 -1.63
CA GLU A 299 85.83 -53.31 -2.57
C GLU A 299 87.13 -53.00 -1.82
N LEU A 300 87.15 -51.98 -0.95
CA LEU A 300 88.30 -51.63 -0.13
C LEU A 300 88.70 -52.77 0.84
N ASP A 301 87.75 -53.47 1.44
CA ASP A 301 88.01 -54.64 2.29
C ASP A 301 88.64 -55.79 1.48
N THR A 302 88.20 -56.00 0.23
CA THR A 302 88.83 -56.98 -0.67
C THR A 302 90.22 -56.54 -1.14
N GLU A 303 90.43 -55.24 -1.39
CA GLU A 303 91.74 -54.69 -1.76
C GLU A 303 92.73 -54.77 -0.57
N ILE A 304 92.27 -54.48 0.65
CA ILE A 304 93.03 -54.70 1.88
C ILE A 304 93.43 -56.17 1.99
N ALA A 305 92.49 -57.12 1.85
CA ALA A 305 92.79 -58.54 1.89
C ALA A 305 93.81 -58.99 0.82
N LEU A 306 93.71 -58.47 -0.41
CA LEU A 306 94.70 -58.70 -1.47
C LEU A 306 96.07 -58.09 -1.16
N LEU A 307 96.10 -56.89 -0.58
CA LEU A 307 97.34 -56.24 -0.14
C LEU A 307 98.00 -56.97 1.03
N GLU A 308 97.23 -57.59 1.93
CA GLU A 308 97.76 -58.45 2.99
C GLU A 308 98.40 -59.73 2.42
N VAL A 309 97.73 -60.41 1.47
CA VAL A 309 98.32 -61.57 0.76
C VAL A 309 99.59 -61.18 -0.01
N ASN A 310 99.59 -60.03 -0.68
CA ASN A 310 100.77 -59.52 -1.39
C ASN A 310 101.91 -59.11 -0.43
N ARG A 311 101.58 -58.53 0.74
CA ARG A 311 102.55 -58.24 1.82
C ARG A 311 103.19 -59.54 2.33
N ASP A 312 102.39 -60.57 2.58
CA ASP A 312 102.87 -61.79 3.21
C ASP A 312 103.71 -62.63 2.24
N THR A 313 103.31 -62.74 0.97
CA THR A 313 104.15 -63.35 -0.09
C THR A 313 105.44 -62.55 -0.36
N ALA A 314 105.41 -61.21 -0.25
CA ALA A 314 106.62 -60.40 -0.31
C ALA A 314 107.54 -60.62 0.90
N LEU A 315 106.99 -60.83 2.10
CA LEU A 315 107.75 -61.16 3.30
C LEU A 315 108.42 -62.53 3.20
N GLU A 316 107.72 -63.56 2.70
CA GLU A 316 108.31 -64.88 2.38
C GLU A 316 109.46 -64.76 1.36
N ARG A 317 109.29 -63.92 0.33
CA ARG A 317 110.32 -63.67 -0.68
C ARG A 317 111.54 -62.93 -0.10
N ILE A 318 111.34 -62.04 0.86
CA ILE A 318 112.43 -61.39 1.61
C ILE A 318 113.13 -62.37 2.56
N GLN A 319 112.40 -63.30 3.19
CA GLN A 319 113.00 -64.33 4.05
C GLN A 319 113.89 -65.29 3.25
N SER A 320 113.38 -65.86 2.15
CA SER A 320 114.16 -66.74 1.27
C SER A 320 115.39 -66.06 0.65
N LEU A 321 115.30 -64.76 0.29
CA LEU A 321 116.47 -63.98 -0.14
C LEU A 321 117.49 -63.74 0.99
N LYS A 322 117.05 -63.54 2.24
CA LYS A 322 117.96 -63.43 3.40
C LYS A 322 118.73 -64.72 3.64
N GLU A 323 118.07 -65.88 3.49
CA GLU A 323 118.71 -67.19 3.61
C GLU A 323 119.75 -67.41 2.49
N GLN A 324 119.43 -67.04 1.25
CA GLN A 324 120.39 -67.09 0.13
C GLN A 324 121.59 -66.15 0.34
N VAL A 325 121.38 -64.94 0.89
CA VAL A 325 122.50 -64.03 1.21
C VAL A 325 123.37 -64.58 2.33
N ALA A 326 122.80 -65.25 3.34
CA ALA A 326 123.56 -65.89 4.41
C ALA A 326 124.44 -67.04 3.90
N LEU A 327 123.92 -67.87 2.98
CA LEU A 327 124.68 -68.92 2.29
C LEU A 327 125.84 -68.34 1.47
N ASN A 328 125.55 -67.35 0.60
CA ASN A 328 126.57 -66.70 -0.22
C ASN A 328 127.69 -66.02 0.62
N ALA A 329 127.35 -65.50 1.81
CA ALA A 329 128.35 -64.92 2.71
C ALA A 329 129.32 -65.97 3.28
N GLN A 330 128.84 -67.19 3.57
CA GLN A 330 129.69 -68.30 4.02
C GLN A 330 130.61 -68.80 2.89
N GLU A 331 130.10 -68.92 1.66
CA GLU A 331 130.91 -69.31 0.50
C GLU A 331 132.01 -68.28 0.18
N LYS A 332 131.69 -66.99 0.28
CA LYS A 332 132.64 -65.90 0.00
C LYS A 332 133.81 -65.89 0.99
N ALA A 333 133.54 -66.13 2.28
CA ALA A 333 134.59 -66.26 3.30
C ALA A 333 135.56 -67.42 2.99
N ALA A 334 135.05 -68.57 2.56
CA ALA A 334 135.87 -69.73 2.18
C ALA A 334 136.72 -69.47 0.91
N TYR A 335 136.26 -68.60 0.00
CA TYR A 335 137.00 -68.21 -1.19
C TYR A 335 138.15 -67.22 -0.89
N GLU A 336 137.92 -66.28 0.03
CA GLU A 336 138.90 -65.26 0.42
C GLU A 336 140.08 -65.87 1.20
N GLU A 337 139.86 -66.85 2.08
CA GLU A 337 140.95 -67.60 2.73
C GLU A 337 141.86 -68.33 1.73
N ARG A 338 141.28 -68.94 0.68
CA ARG A 338 142.03 -69.62 -0.39
C ARG A 338 142.92 -68.65 -1.19
N GLN A 339 142.47 -67.42 -1.43
CA GLN A 339 143.28 -66.40 -2.13
C GLN A 339 144.42 -65.83 -1.27
N ALA A 340 144.19 -65.66 0.04
CA ALA A 340 145.22 -65.21 0.98
C ALA A 340 146.40 -66.20 1.11
N PHE A 341 146.14 -67.50 0.99
CA PHE A 341 147.17 -68.54 0.99
C PHE A 341 148.06 -68.49 -0.28
N LEU A 342 147.43 -68.37 -1.46
CA LEU A 342 148.13 -68.33 -2.76
C LEU A 342 149.00 -67.08 -2.95
N THR A 343 148.60 -65.94 -2.39
CA THR A 343 149.38 -64.69 -2.46
C THR A 343 150.63 -64.72 -1.56
N ARG A 344 150.56 -65.33 -0.37
CA ARG A 344 151.73 -65.59 0.49
C ARG A 344 152.76 -66.52 -0.16
N MET A 345 152.33 -67.55 -0.88
CA MET A 345 153.23 -68.44 -1.63
C MET A 345 154.01 -67.70 -2.74
N LYS A 346 153.34 -66.81 -3.48
CA LYS A 346 153.96 -66.08 -4.60
C LYS A 346 154.97 -65.01 -4.17
N SER A 347 154.86 -64.45 -2.96
CA SER A 347 155.84 -63.46 -2.47
C SER A 347 157.17 -64.10 -2.03
N CYS A 348 157.13 -65.22 -1.29
CA CYS A 348 158.33 -65.97 -0.92
C CYS A 348 159.14 -66.45 -2.14
N GLN A 349 158.46 -66.86 -3.22
CA GLN A 349 159.13 -67.36 -4.42
C GLN A 349 159.91 -66.28 -5.20
N LYS A 350 159.52 -65.00 -5.10
CA LYS A 350 160.24 -63.88 -5.73
C LYS A 350 161.54 -63.53 -5.01
N VAL A 351 161.53 -63.54 -3.67
CA VAL A 351 162.71 -63.25 -2.84
C VAL A 351 163.84 -64.25 -3.09
N VAL A 352 163.51 -65.54 -3.24
CA VAL A 352 164.50 -66.61 -3.53
C VAL A 352 165.11 -66.49 -4.94
N ARG A 353 164.40 -65.89 -5.91
CA ARG A 353 164.95 -65.68 -7.26
C ARG A 353 165.92 -64.49 -7.32
N ALA A 354 165.62 -63.39 -6.62
CA ALA A 354 166.53 -62.24 -6.53
C ALA A 354 167.89 -62.65 -5.91
N LEU A 355 167.86 -63.35 -4.76
CA LEU A 355 169.06 -63.86 -4.07
C LEU A 355 169.92 -64.84 -4.88
N ARG A 356 169.41 -65.39 -5.99
CA ARG A 356 170.20 -66.21 -6.93
C ARG A 356 170.86 -65.39 -8.04
N ALA A 357 170.29 -64.26 -8.44
CA ALA A 357 170.87 -63.37 -9.43
C ALA A 357 172.08 -62.61 -8.87
N ASP A 358 171.92 -62.00 -7.69
CA ASP A 358 173.00 -61.23 -7.04
C ASP A 358 174.23 -62.10 -6.72
N ARG A 359 174.00 -63.37 -6.40
CA ARG A 359 175.05 -64.35 -6.09
C ARG A 359 175.78 -64.89 -7.33
N ALA A 360 175.18 -64.77 -8.51
CA ALA A 360 175.85 -65.10 -9.77
C ALA A 360 176.79 -63.96 -10.24
N VAL A 361 176.40 -62.70 -10.00
CA VAL A 361 177.23 -61.53 -10.32
C VAL A 361 178.48 -61.46 -9.45
N ALA A 362 178.37 -61.76 -8.14
CA ALA A 362 179.51 -61.84 -7.23
C ALA A 362 180.55 -62.89 -7.68
N ASN A 363 180.09 -64.12 -8.00
CA ASN A 363 180.98 -65.20 -8.45
C ASN A 363 181.81 -64.86 -9.70
N ILE A 364 181.29 -64.05 -10.63
CA ILE A 364 182.02 -63.69 -11.86
C ILE A 364 183.16 -62.68 -11.56
N GLN A 365 182.97 -61.78 -10.60
CA GLN A 365 184.00 -60.82 -10.20
C GLN A 365 185.03 -61.42 -9.23
N ASP A 366 184.62 -62.36 -8.37
CA ASP A 366 185.51 -63.02 -7.42
C ASP A 366 186.45 -64.03 -8.11
N ILE A 367 186.03 -64.68 -9.21
CA ILE A 367 186.91 -65.56 -10.01
C ILE A 367 188.11 -64.80 -10.61
N TRP A 368 187.97 -63.51 -10.93
CA TRP A 368 189.09 -62.71 -11.46
C TRP A 368 190.02 -62.17 -10.36
N ARG A 369 189.51 -61.99 -9.12
CA ARG A 369 190.31 -61.57 -7.97
C ARG A 369 190.97 -62.72 -7.21
N SER A 370 190.48 -63.95 -7.38
CA SER A 370 191.01 -65.16 -6.74
C SER A 370 192.34 -65.69 -7.33
N ALA A 371 192.94 -65.00 -8.31
CA ALA A 371 194.19 -65.42 -8.95
C ALA A 371 195.47 -64.83 -8.31
N LEU A 372 195.37 -64.07 -7.20
CA LEU A 372 196.46 -63.22 -6.71
C LEU A 372 196.86 -63.30 -5.23
N ASP A 373 196.09 -63.93 -4.32
CA ASP A 373 196.59 -64.57 -3.07
C ASP A 373 195.44 -65.08 -2.16
N PRO A 374 195.64 -66.15 -1.35
CA PRO A 374 194.63 -66.69 -0.43
C PRO A 374 194.91 -66.43 1.07
N PRO A 375 193.91 -65.97 1.86
CA PRO A 375 193.91 -66.23 3.32
C PRO A 375 192.47 -66.55 3.86
N PRO A 376 192.22 -66.82 5.17
CA PRO A 376 191.81 -68.16 5.61
C PRO A 376 190.49 -68.19 6.46
N PRO A 377 190.01 -69.35 6.96
CA PRO A 377 188.62 -69.51 7.42
C PRO A 377 188.39 -69.27 8.93
N LYS A 378 187.28 -68.57 9.27
CA LYS A 378 186.65 -68.52 10.61
C LYS A 378 185.12 -68.42 10.44
N LYS A 379 184.29 -69.31 11.00
CA LYS A 379 183.98 -69.67 12.41
C LYS A 379 182.89 -68.79 13.06
N GLU A 380 181.81 -69.49 13.42
CA GLU A 380 181.06 -69.44 14.69
C GLU A 380 180.16 -68.25 15.08
N ALA A 381 178.87 -68.60 15.16
CA ALA A 381 177.72 -68.03 15.86
C ALA A 381 177.92 -67.17 17.14
N LYS A 382 177.05 -66.15 17.31
CA LYS A 382 176.49 -65.73 18.62
C LYS A 382 175.28 -64.75 18.58
N LYS A 383 174.41 -64.88 19.61
CA LYS A 383 173.59 -63.86 20.35
C LYS A 383 172.20 -63.33 19.88
N GLY A 384 171.27 -63.30 20.85
CA GLY A 384 170.14 -62.34 21.04
C GLY A 384 168.78 -62.69 20.39
N GLY A 385 167.57 -62.36 20.89
CA GLY A 385 167.05 -61.68 22.12
C GLY A 385 165.71 -60.94 21.86
N LYS A 386 164.81 -60.56 22.80
CA LYS A 386 164.56 -60.89 24.23
C LYS A 386 163.23 -60.26 24.78
N GLY A 387 162.16 -61.03 25.05
CA GLY A 387 160.92 -60.59 25.77
C GLY A 387 159.71 -60.22 24.87
N GLY A 388 158.43 -60.19 25.30
CA GLY A 388 157.71 -60.49 26.57
C GLY A 388 156.17 -60.35 26.32
N LYS A 389 155.18 -60.41 27.23
CA LYS A 389 154.95 -60.94 28.60
C LYS A 389 153.53 -60.49 29.07
N GLY A 390 152.55 -61.39 29.26
CA GLY A 390 151.30 -61.18 30.06
C GLY A 390 150.08 -60.51 29.37
N LYS A 391 148.87 -60.40 29.97
CA LYS A 391 148.23 -61.05 31.14
C LYS A 391 146.71 -60.69 31.24
N LYS A 392 145.82 -61.64 31.60
CA LYS A 392 144.44 -61.53 32.20
C LYS A 392 143.48 -60.33 31.85
N GLY A 393 142.42 -60.61 31.07
CA GLY A 393 141.01 -60.71 31.55
C GLY A 393 140.06 -59.48 31.73
N LYS A 394 138.75 -59.80 31.88
CA LYS A 394 137.66 -59.12 32.65
C LYS A 394 136.55 -58.31 31.90
N LYS A 395 135.30 -58.81 32.05
CA LYS A 395 133.96 -58.14 32.15
C LYS A 395 133.42 -57.17 31.07
N GLY A 396 132.11 -57.34 30.79
CA GLY A 396 131.19 -56.33 30.22
C GLY A 396 130.73 -56.66 28.79
N LYS A 397 129.52 -56.30 28.35
CA LYS A 397 128.46 -55.45 28.96
C LYS A 397 127.09 -55.78 28.33
N LYS A 398 126.00 -55.54 29.06
CA LYS A 398 124.63 -55.51 28.50
C LYS A 398 124.46 -54.36 27.50
N LYS A 399 123.73 -54.58 26.40
CA LYS A 399 122.41 -53.96 26.21
C LYS A 399 121.59 -54.75 25.18
#